data_AF-A0A0H4A282-F1
#
_entry.id   AF-A0A0H4A282-F1
#
_cell.length_a   1.000
_cell.length_b   1.000
_cell.length_c   1.000
_cell.angle_alpha   90.00
_cell.angle_beta   90.00
_cell.angle_gamma   90.00
#
_symmetry.space_group_name_H-M   'P 1'
#
loop_
_entity.id
_entity.type
_entity.pdbx_description
1 polymer ?
#
loop_
_entity_poly.entity_id
_entity_poly.type
_entity_poly.pdbx_seq_one_letter_code
_entity_poly.pdbx_strand_id
1 'polypeptide(L)'
;MTRTMKQRAHRLGRKQAGAAIMDNLIAVGFVALAIVFIFAQVPKLQYQWNKVQFQSQTSEIVQATVAWKKSRPNFDAVSINKVCLDGELSHSICGAANDGKATNPFGGDWSVTVNTGSKGLFDVKATLPSDANHVVSLSNTMSAATRGNCIEATGCSTIKVAGTALTMTF
;
A
#
# COMPACT_ATOMS: atom_id res chain seq x y z
N MET A 1 -29.14 86.17 -20.15
CA MET A 1 -27.70 85.97 -19.91
C MET A 1 -27.50 84.62 -19.24
N THR A 2 -27.10 83.61 -20.00
CA THR A 2 -27.08 82.20 -19.56
C THR A 2 -25.63 81.80 -19.27
N ARG A 3 -25.28 81.52 -18.01
CA ARG A 3 -23.94 81.07 -17.62
C ARG A 3 -23.87 79.54 -17.69
N THR A 4 -23.05 79.02 -18.59
CA THR A 4 -22.76 77.59 -18.75
C THR A 4 -21.76 77.13 -17.68
N MET A 5 -22.18 76.20 -16.81
CA MET A 5 -21.27 75.49 -15.91
C MET A 5 -20.48 74.43 -16.68
N LYS A 6 -19.14 74.49 -16.61
CA LYS A 6 -18.23 73.51 -17.20
C LYS A 6 -17.93 72.43 -16.16
N GLN A 7 -18.61 71.28 -16.23
CA GLN A 7 -18.30 70.11 -15.41
C GLN A 7 -16.89 69.60 -15.72
N ARG A 8 -15.99 69.61 -14.74
CA ARG A 8 -14.69 68.92 -14.81
C ARG A 8 -14.91 67.46 -14.40
N ALA A 9 -14.87 66.55 -15.39
CA ALA A 9 -14.85 65.13 -15.13
C ALA A 9 -13.48 64.72 -14.53
N HIS A 10 -13.48 64.32 -13.26
CA HIS A 10 -12.31 63.71 -12.64
C HIS A 10 -12.17 62.28 -13.19
N ARG A 11 -11.17 62.02 -14.05
CA ARG A 11 -10.82 60.65 -14.46
C ARG A 11 -10.22 59.92 -13.26
N LEU A 12 -11.00 59.01 -12.65
CA LEU A 12 -10.45 57.98 -11.76
C LEU A 12 -9.62 57.02 -12.62
N GLY A 13 -8.29 57.10 -12.49
CA GLY A 13 -7.36 56.27 -13.25
C GLY A 13 -7.48 54.79 -12.87
N ARG A 14 -7.57 53.92 -13.89
CA ARG A 14 -7.58 52.44 -13.83
C ARG A 14 -6.26 51.84 -13.31
N LYS A 15 -5.67 52.35 -12.22
CA LYS A 15 -4.40 51.84 -11.66
C LYS A 15 -4.58 50.61 -10.76
N GLN A 16 -5.80 50.30 -10.34
CA GLN A 16 -6.08 49.18 -9.41
C GLN A 16 -6.23 47.82 -10.09
N ALA A 17 -6.49 47.77 -11.40
CA ALA A 17 -6.65 46.49 -12.10
C ALA A 17 -5.31 45.73 -12.26
N GLY A 18 -4.19 46.43 -12.43
CA GLY A 18 -2.88 45.79 -12.62
C GLY A 18 -2.30 45.16 -11.35
N ALA A 19 -2.48 45.80 -10.19
CA ALA A 19 -2.04 45.26 -8.90
C ALA A 19 -2.86 44.02 -8.51
N ALA A 20 -4.18 44.05 -8.71
CA ALA A 20 -5.05 42.90 -8.44
C ALA A 20 -4.75 41.69 -9.35
N ILE A 21 -4.30 41.91 -10.59
CA ILE A 21 -3.88 40.81 -11.48
C ILE A 21 -2.53 40.23 -11.04
N MET A 22 -1.56 41.06 -10.64
CA MET A 22 -0.25 40.59 -10.17
C MET A 22 -0.33 39.83 -8.85
N ASP A 23 -1.09 40.32 -7.87
CA ASP A 23 -1.29 39.62 -6.60
C ASP A 23 -2.02 38.30 -6.79
N ASN A 24 -3.02 38.25 -7.68
CA ASN A 24 -3.70 37.00 -8.02
C ASN A 24 -2.79 36.02 -8.79
N LEU A 25 -1.90 36.49 -9.67
CA LEU A 25 -0.96 35.62 -10.37
C LEU A 25 0.08 35.01 -9.41
N ILE A 26 0.56 35.79 -8.44
CA ILE A 26 1.45 35.29 -7.38
C ILE A 26 0.70 34.27 -6.51
N ALA A 27 -0.51 34.59 -6.06
CA ALA A 27 -1.33 33.69 -5.25
C ALA A 27 -1.65 32.38 -6.00
N VAL A 28 -2.05 32.45 -7.27
CA VAL A 28 -2.30 31.28 -8.13
C VAL A 28 -1.03 30.46 -8.33
N GLY A 29 0.12 31.10 -8.52
CA GLY A 29 1.43 30.42 -8.59
C GLY A 29 1.76 29.64 -7.32
N PHE A 30 1.56 30.25 -6.14
CA PHE A 30 1.76 29.58 -4.85
C PHE A 30 0.80 28.41 -4.64
N VAL A 31 -0.48 28.57 -4.99
CA VAL A 31 -1.48 27.49 -4.89
C VAL A 31 -1.12 26.34 -5.83
N ALA A 32 -0.69 26.63 -7.06
CA ALA A 32 -0.27 25.61 -8.03
C ALA A 32 0.94 24.82 -7.53
N LEU A 33 1.96 25.50 -6.98
CA LEU A 33 3.14 24.85 -6.40
C LEU A 33 2.79 24.00 -5.17
N ALA A 34 1.87 24.47 -4.32
CA ALA A 34 1.39 23.71 -3.17
C ALA A 34 0.67 22.41 -3.60
N ILE A 35 -0.14 22.46 -4.65
CA ILE A 35 -0.83 21.28 -5.19
C ILE A 35 0.18 20.26 -5.75
N VAL A 36 1.18 20.70 -6.53
CA VAL A 36 2.23 19.82 -7.06
C VAL A 36 3.02 19.15 -5.91
N PHE A 37 3.33 19.90 -4.87
CA PHE A 37 4.02 19.37 -3.69
C PHE A 37 3.20 18.29 -2.97
N ILE A 38 1.89 18.48 -2.82
CA ILE A 38 1.00 17.47 -2.22
C ILE A 38 0.97 16.19 -3.08
N PHE A 39 0.82 16.33 -4.40
CA PHE A 39 0.80 15.18 -5.31
C PHE A 39 2.12 14.39 -5.30
N ALA A 40 3.26 15.05 -5.11
CA ALA A 40 4.55 14.39 -5.02
C ALA A 40 4.67 13.43 -3.81
N GLN A 41 3.89 13.61 -2.75
CA GLN A 41 3.91 12.75 -1.56
C GLN A 41 2.98 11.52 -1.67
N VAL A 42 2.05 11.49 -2.64
CA VAL A 42 1.05 10.43 -2.79
C VAL A 42 1.67 9.03 -2.92
N PRO A 43 2.71 8.80 -3.77
CA PRO A 43 3.29 7.45 -3.91
C PRO A 43 3.89 6.92 -2.60
N LYS A 44 4.52 7.79 -1.80
CA LYS A 44 5.10 7.42 -0.51
C LYS A 44 4.03 7.03 0.50
N LEU A 45 2.93 7.78 0.55
CA LEU A 45 1.79 7.47 1.42
C LEU A 45 1.12 6.16 1.03
N GLN A 46 0.90 5.95 -0.28
CA GLN A 46 0.34 4.71 -0.80
C GLN A 46 1.19 3.49 -0.42
N TYR A 47 2.51 3.59 -0.58
CA TYR A 47 3.42 2.51 -0.19
C TYR A 47 3.32 2.19 1.30
N GLN A 48 3.36 3.20 2.19
CA GLN A 48 3.26 2.96 3.63
C GLN A 48 1.91 2.35 4.01
N TRP A 49 0.82 2.80 3.39
CA TRP A 49 -0.51 2.22 3.59
C TRP A 49 -0.57 0.76 3.14
N ASN A 50 -0.10 0.46 1.93
CA ASN A 50 -0.03 -0.89 1.39
C ASN A 50 0.82 -1.80 2.27
N LYS A 51 1.94 -1.30 2.81
CA LYS A 51 2.80 -2.04 3.75
C LYS A 51 2.06 -2.44 5.02
N VAL A 52 1.31 -1.51 5.64
CA VAL A 52 0.51 -1.79 6.84
C VAL A 52 -0.59 -2.81 6.52
N GLN A 53 -1.30 -2.63 5.41
CA GLN A 53 -2.31 -3.59 4.96
C GLN A 53 -1.69 -4.98 4.70
N PHE A 54 -0.49 -5.04 4.12
CA PHE A 54 0.21 -6.29 3.85
C PHE A 54 0.56 -7.02 5.15
N GLN A 55 1.05 -6.30 6.17
CA GLN A 55 1.31 -6.85 7.49
C GLN A 55 0.03 -7.39 8.15
N SER A 56 -1.05 -6.62 8.06
CA SER A 56 -2.37 -7.02 8.59
C SER A 56 -2.88 -8.29 7.91
N GLN A 57 -2.91 -8.31 6.57
CA GLN A 57 -3.34 -9.47 5.79
C GLN A 57 -2.46 -10.70 6.05
N THR A 58 -1.14 -10.53 6.16
CA THR A 58 -0.25 -11.65 6.50
C THR A 58 -0.59 -12.22 7.87
N SER A 59 -0.82 -11.37 8.86
CA SER A 59 -1.19 -11.81 10.22
C SER A 59 -2.52 -12.57 10.23
N GLU A 60 -3.48 -12.12 9.43
CA GLU A 60 -4.77 -12.79 9.26
C GLU A 60 -4.61 -14.16 8.57
N ILE A 61 -3.84 -14.23 7.48
CA ILE A 61 -3.52 -15.49 6.80
C ILE A 61 -2.87 -16.48 7.77
N VAL A 62 -1.91 -16.02 8.59
CA VAL A 62 -1.22 -16.86 9.58
C VAL A 62 -2.21 -17.41 10.60
N GLN A 63 -3.06 -16.55 11.18
CA GLN A 63 -4.06 -16.97 12.16
C GLN A 63 -5.07 -17.96 11.57
N ALA A 64 -5.61 -17.66 10.39
CA ALA A 64 -6.55 -18.54 9.69
C ALA A 64 -5.90 -19.86 9.29
N THR A 65 -4.62 -19.86 8.90
CA THR A 65 -3.89 -21.09 8.56
C THR A 65 -3.65 -21.95 9.80
N VAL A 66 -3.29 -21.35 10.93
CA VAL A 66 -3.16 -22.05 12.21
C VAL A 66 -4.51 -22.62 12.66
N ALA A 67 -5.59 -21.85 12.54
CA ALA A 67 -6.95 -22.30 12.85
C ALA A 67 -7.38 -23.46 11.93
N TRP A 68 -7.07 -23.37 10.64
CA TRP A 68 -7.36 -24.42 9.65
C TRP A 68 -6.77 -25.77 10.05
N LYS A 69 -5.59 -25.80 10.70
CA LYS A 69 -4.97 -27.05 11.17
C LYS A 69 -5.90 -27.84 12.10
N LYS A 70 -6.67 -27.17 12.96
CA LYS A 70 -7.55 -27.80 13.96
C LYS A 70 -6.78 -28.85 14.77
N SER A 71 -7.31 -30.07 14.89
CA SER A 71 -6.66 -31.21 15.56
C SER A 71 -5.72 -32.02 14.67
N ARG A 72 -5.48 -31.61 13.41
CA ARG A 72 -4.57 -32.34 12.51
C ARG A 72 -3.13 -32.27 13.03
N PRO A 73 -2.31 -33.30 12.80
CA PRO A 73 -0.95 -33.33 13.35
C PRO A 73 -0.04 -32.24 12.77
N ASN A 74 -0.27 -31.80 11.54
CA ASN A 74 0.61 -30.92 10.79
C ASN A 74 -0.17 -30.10 9.73
N PHE A 75 0.54 -29.28 8.94
CA PHE A 75 -0.04 -28.47 7.86
C PHE A 75 -0.05 -29.21 6.51
N ASP A 76 0.00 -30.55 6.50
CA ASP A 76 0.12 -31.29 5.25
C ASP A 76 -1.07 -31.01 4.31
N ALA A 77 -0.74 -30.79 3.04
CA ALA A 77 -1.69 -30.36 1.99
C ALA A 77 -2.45 -29.06 2.28
N VAL A 78 -2.00 -28.20 3.20
CA VAL A 78 -2.56 -26.85 3.35
C VAL A 78 -2.44 -26.07 2.05
N SER A 79 -3.47 -25.28 1.74
CA SER A 79 -3.46 -24.35 0.62
C SER A 79 -4.31 -23.13 0.94
N ILE A 80 -4.05 -22.00 0.27
CA ILE A 80 -4.87 -20.79 0.45
C ILE A 80 -6.35 -21.07 0.18
N ASN A 81 -6.66 -21.89 -0.82
CA ASN A 81 -8.03 -22.30 -1.12
C ASN A 81 -8.70 -23.06 0.02
N LYS A 82 -7.98 -24.02 0.64
CA LYS A 82 -8.53 -24.75 1.78
C LYS A 82 -8.72 -23.86 3.00
N VAL A 83 -7.82 -22.90 3.24
CA VAL A 83 -7.94 -21.92 4.32
C VAL A 83 -9.14 -21.00 4.07
N CYS A 84 -9.32 -20.52 2.84
CA CYS A 84 -10.48 -19.71 2.44
C CYS A 84 -11.81 -20.46 2.59
N LEU A 85 -11.86 -21.73 2.16
CA LEU A 85 -13.06 -22.55 2.29
C LEU A 85 -13.40 -22.95 3.73
N ASP A 86 -12.45 -22.81 4.67
CA ASP A 86 -12.69 -23.07 6.10
C ASP A 86 -13.48 -21.93 6.77
N GLY A 87 -13.49 -20.73 6.16
CA GLY A 87 -14.32 -19.59 6.55
C GLY A 87 -13.66 -18.59 7.52
N GLU A 88 -12.44 -18.85 7.99
CA GLU A 88 -11.73 -18.01 8.97
C GLU A 88 -10.95 -16.84 8.32
N LEU A 89 -10.70 -16.90 7.00
CA LEU A 89 -9.95 -15.88 6.26
C LEU A 89 -10.90 -14.93 5.53
N SER A 90 -10.66 -13.63 5.58
CA SER A 90 -11.51 -12.63 4.95
C SER A 90 -11.65 -12.83 3.45
N HIS A 91 -12.84 -12.54 2.95
CA HIS A 91 -13.15 -12.63 1.53
C HIS A 91 -12.30 -11.66 0.68
N SER A 92 -11.87 -10.53 1.26
CA SER A 92 -10.97 -9.58 0.59
C SER A 92 -9.58 -10.17 0.31
N ILE A 93 -9.09 -11.11 1.14
CA ILE A 93 -7.84 -11.83 0.91
C ILE A 93 -8.07 -13.03 -0.03
N CYS A 94 -9.17 -13.76 0.17
CA CYS A 94 -9.49 -14.95 -0.61
C CYS A 94 -9.82 -14.67 -2.08
N GLY A 95 -10.41 -13.52 -2.35
CA GLY A 95 -10.96 -13.18 -3.66
C GLY A 95 -12.19 -14.04 -4.00
N ALA A 96 -12.83 -13.72 -5.13
CA ALA A 96 -14.07 -14.36 -5.55
C ALA A 96 -13.93 -15.87 -5.81
N ALA A 97 -12.75 -16.30 -6.25
CA ALA A 97 -12.45 -17.70 -6.56
C ALA A 97 -11.84 -18.48 -5.37
N ASN A 98 -11.69 -17.85 -4.20
CA ASN A 98 -11.00 -18.43 -3.05
C ASN A 98 -9.58 -18.93 -3.40
N ASP A 99 -8.85 -18.20 -4.25
CA ASP A 99 -7.53 -18.59 -4.72
C ASP A 99 -6.44 -17.57 -4.37
N GLY A 100 -6.81 -16.48 -3.67
CA GLY A 100 -5.88 -15.46 -3.20
C GLY A 100 -5.26 -14.63 -4.33
N LYS A 101 -5.80 -14.67 -5.54
CA LYS A 101 -5.20 -13.96 -6.68
C LYS A 101 -5.56 -12.48 -6.73
N ALA A 102 -4.56 -11.66 -7.04
CA ALA A 102 -4.68 -10.21 -7.19
C ALA A 102 -5.37 -9.50 -5.98
N THR A 103 -5.24 -10.07 -4.78
CA THR A 103 -5.91 -9.58 -3.56
C THR A 103 -4.97 -8.91 -2.57
N ASN A 104 -3.65 -9.03 -2.76
CA ASN A 104 -2.70 -8.35 -1.89
C ASN A 104 -2.63 -6.84 -2.21
N PRO A 105 -2.18 -5.99 -1.26
CA PRO A 105 -2.21 -4.53 -1.42
C PRO A 105 -1.29 -4.00 -2.53
N PHE A 106 -0.39 -4.84 -3.05
CA PHE A 106 0.50 -4.56 -4.17
C PHE A 106 -0.02 -5.16 -5.49
N GLY A 107 -1.29 -5.58 -5.52
CA GLY A 107 -1.98 -6.06 -6.73
C GLY A 107 -1.54 -7.45 -7.19
N GLY A 108 -0.88 -8.23 -6.33
CA GLY A 108 -0.50 -9.61 -6.62
C GLY A 108 -1.23 -10.63 -5.76
N ASP A 109 -0.68 -11.84 -5.76
CA ASP A 109 -1.33 -13.02 -5.22
C ASP A 109 -0.85 -13.33 -3.81
N TRP A 110 -1.68 -14.02 -3.05
CA TRP A 110 -1.37 -14.75 -1.84
C TRP A 110 -1.41 -16.25 -2.09
N SER A 111 -0.46 -16.97 -1.50
CA SER A 111 -0.46 -18.43 -1.50
C SER A 111 0.04 -18.95 -0.17
N VAL A 112 -0.51 -20.10 0.24
CA VAL A 112 -0.11 -20.83 1.44
C VAL A 112 0.25 -22.23 1.01
N THR A 113 1.38 -22.74 1.48
CA THR A 113 1.82 -24.11 1.24
C THR A 113 2.48 -24.67 2.49
N VAL A 114 2.45 -25.99 2.65
CA VAL A 114 3.26 -26.63 3.71
C VAL A 114 4.74 -26.35 3.47
N ASN A 115 5.49 -26.06 4.53
CA ASN A 115 6.92 -25.83 4.41
C ASN A 115 7.63 -27.15 4.07
N THR A 116 8.57 -27.10 3.12
CA THR A 116 9.27 -28.30 2.63
C THR A 116 10.29 -28.86 3.63
N GLY A 117 10.83 -28.04 4.53
CA GLY A 117 11.76 -28.45 5.57
C GLY A 117 11.08 -29.01 6.82
N SER A 118 9.82 -28.64 7.09
CA SER A 118 9.04 -29.17 8.20
C SER A 118 7.55 -29.07 7.94
N LYS A 119 6.84 -30.21 7.97
CA LYS A 119 5.37 -30.24 7.89
C LYS A 119 4.68 -29.53 9.06
N GLY A 120 5.40 -29.28 10.15
CA GLY A 120 4.91 -28.52 11.30
C GLY A 120 4.85 -27.01 11.06
N LEU A 121 5.40 -26.53 9.94
CA LEU A 121 5.43 -25.13 9.53
C LEU A 121 4.72 -24.96 8.19
N PHE A 122 4.41 -23.71 7.84
CA PHE A 122 3.87 -23.36 6.53
C PHE A 122 4.53 -22.11 5.99
N ASP A 123 4.50 -21.98 4.66
CA ASP A 123 4.99 -20.83 3.94
C ASP A 123 3.82 -20.01 3.43
N VAL A 124 3.84 -18.71 3.70
CA VAL A 124 3.00 -17.70 3.07
C VAL A 124 3.83 -17.01 2.00
N LYS A 125 3.40 -17.07 0.74
CA LYS A 125 4.06 -16.42 -0.39
C LYS A 125 3.17 -15.34 -0.98
N ALA A 126 3.74 -14.16 -1.16
CA ALA A 126 3.13 -13.03 -1.85
C ALA A 126 3.87 -12.72 -3.15
N THR A 127 3.15 -12.33 -4.21
CA THR A 127 3.74 -11.76 -5.44
C THR A 127 3.51 -10.25 -5.50
N LEU A 128 4.49 -9.47 -5.95
CA LEU A 128 4.46 -8.01 -5.96
C LEU A 128 4.71 -7.46 -7.37
N PRO A 129 3.75 -7.61 -8.30
CA PRO A 129 3.93 -7.22 -9.69
C PRO A 129 4.10 -5.71 -9.89
N SER A 130 3.47 -4.90 -9.03
CA SER A 130 3.46 -3.44 -9.16
C SER A 130 4.64 -2.74 -8.46
N ASP A 131 5.44 -3.47 -7.67
CA ASP A 131 6.41 -2.84 -6.78
C ASP A 131 7.67 -3.68 -6.50
N ALA A 132 8.40 -4.02 -7.57
CA ALA A 132 9.64 -4.79 -7.48
C ALA A 132 10.74 -4.06 -6.66
N ASN A 133 10.73 -2.73 -6.64
CA ASN A 133 11.78 -1.93 -6.00
C ASN A 133 11.69 -1.94 -4.47
N HIS A 134 10.50 -2.19 -3.90
CA HIS A 134 10.32 -2.19 -2.44
C HIS A 134 10.27 -3.59 -1.83
N VAL A 135 10.51 -4.67 -2.60
CA VAL A 135 10.49 -6.04 -2.07
C VAL A 135 11.50 -6.23 -0.93
N VAL A 136 12.69 -5.62 -1.03
CA VAL A 136 13.72 -5.66 0.04
C VAL A 136 13.25 -4.91 1.31
N SER A 137 12.65 -3.74 1.15
CA SER A 137 12.10 -2.97 2.27
C SER A 137 10.96 -3.74 2.97
N LEU A 138 10.09 -4.36 2.18
CA LEU A 138 9.00 -5.18 2.69
C LEU A 138 9.52 -6.46 3.36
N SER A 139 10.53 -7.13 2.80
CA SER A 139 11.13 -8.32 3.41
C SER A 139 11.74 -7.99 4.77
N ASN A 140 12.46 -6.88 4.89
CA ASN A 140 12.99 -6.45 6.20
C ASN A 140 11.87 -6.13 7.19
N THR A 141 10.80 -5.48 6.73
CA THR A 141 9.61 -5.20 7.56
C THR A 141 8.96 -6.48 8.10
N MET A 142 8.93 -7.55 7.30
CA MET A 142 8.29 -8.82 7.67
C MET A 142 9.21 -9.79 8.43
N SER A 143 10.51 -9.53 8.49
CA SER A 143 11.51 -10.48 9.00
C SER A 143 11.24 -10.91 10.45
N ALA A 144 10.87 -9.95 11.31
CA ALA A 144 10.55 -10.20 12.71
C ALA A 144 9.22 -10.98 12.89
N ALA A 145 8.30 -10.91 11.93
CA ALA A 145 7.04 -11.65 12.00
C ALA A 145 7.21 -13.13 11.68
N THR A 146 8.22 -13.50 10.89
CA THR A 146 8.47 -14.89 10.51
C THR A 146 8.93 -15.75 11.69
N ARG A 147 8.89 -17.07 11.52
CA ARG A 147 9.32 -18.05 12.53
C ARG A 147 10.73 -17.78 13.09
N GLY A 148 11.64 -17.26 12.27
CA GLY A 148 13.01 -16.95 12.65
C GLY A 148 13.16 -15.68 13.51
N ASN A 149 12.15 -14.81 13.54
CA ASN A 149 12.15 -13.55 14.28
C ASN A 149 13.43 -12.70 14.06
N CYS A 150 13.84 -12.59 12.80
CA CYS A 150 15.07 -11.92 12.41
C CYS A 150 14.90 -10.40 12.39
N ILE A 151 15.97 -9.64 12.59
CA ILE A 151 15.98 -8.18 12.48
C ILE A 151 15.77 -7.73 11.02
N GLU A 152 16.32 -8.47 10.06
CA GLU A 152 16.24 -8.20 8.64
C GLU A 152 16.26 -9.49 7.81
N ALA A 153 16.00 -9.38 6.50
CA ALA A 153 15.87 -10.55 5.63
C ALA A 153 17.22 -11.17 5.28
N THR A 154 18.27 -10.36 5.20
CA THR A 154 19.63 -10.83 4.91
C THR A 154 20.08 -11.80 5.99
N GLY A 155 20.45 -13.03 5.59
CA GLY A 155 20.87 -14.07 6.53
C GLY A 155 19.73 -14.77 7.27
N CYS A 156 18.47 -14.39 7.05
CA CYS A 156 17.32 -15.02 7.69
C CYS A 156 16.75 -16.16 6.83
N SER A 157 16.72 -17.39 7.36
CA SER A 157 16.31 -18.58 6.59
C SER A 157 14.80 -18.71 6.38
N THR A 158 13.99 -18.03 7.21
CA THR A 158 12.53 -18.08 7.23
C THR A 158 11.87 -17.00 6.39
N ILE A 159 12.65 -16.21 5.65
CA ILE A 159 12.15 -15.22 4.70
C ILE A 159 13.02 -15.23 3.46
N LYS A 160 12.41 -15.28 2.28
CA LYS A 160 13.13 -15.40 1.02
C LYS A 160 12.52 -14.47 -0.02
N VAL A 161 13.38 -13.71 -0.69
CA VAL A 161 13.03 -12.87 -1.84
C VAL A 161 13.48 -13.57 -3.11
N ALA A 162 12.58 -13.72 -4.06
CA ALA A 162 12.87 -14.27 -5.39
C ALA A 162 12.16 -13.44 -6.46
N GLY A 163 12.89 -12.51 -7.09
CA GLY A 163 12.30 -11.55 -8.02
C GLY A 163 11.24 -10.69 -7.34
N THR A 164 10.00 -10.78 -7.82
CA THR A 164 8.83 -10.08 -7.24
C THR A 164 8.11 -10.90 -6.17
N ALA A 165 8.62 -12.08 -5.78
CA ALA A 165 7.99 -12.91 -4.78
C ALA A 165 8.69 -12.79 -3.41
N LEU A 166 7.87 -12.72 -2.36
CA LEU A 166 8.29 -12.79 -0.96
C LEU A 166 7.67 -14.04 -0.34
N THR A 167 8.50 -14.97 0.12
CA THR A 167 8.08 -16.16 0.87
C THR A 167 8.46 -16.00 2.34
N MET A 168 7.51 -16.24 3.24
CA MET A 168 7.65 -16.10 4.68
C MET A 168 7.21 -17.40 5.38
N THR A 169 8.06 -17.98 6.20
CA THR A 169 7.79 -19.22 6.95
C THR A 169 7.29 -18.91 8.36
N PHE A 170 6.24 -19.60 8.78
CA PHE A 170 5.62 -19.48 10.11
C PHE A 170 5.53 -20.84 10.83
#